data_AF-A0A6G3LLR4-F1
#
_entry.id   AF-A0A6G3LLR4-F1
#
_cell.length_a   1.000
_cell.length_b   1.000
_cell.length_c   1.000
_cell.angle_alpha   90.00
_cell.angle_beta   90.00
_cell.angle_gamma   90.00
#
_symmetry.space_group_name_H-M   'P 1'
#
loop_
_entity.id
_entity.type
_entity.pdbx_description
1 polymer ?
#
loop_
_entity_poly.entity_id
_entity_poly.type
_entity_poly.pdbx_seq_one_letter_code
_entity_poly.pdbx_strand_id
1 'polypeptide(L)'
;MAIIGLFAALSIFLIPAGFFLSLLPEYKFIGDLLLSLSMLSLVIVMAIILGSLTNREPSGYQKLYFEVFLSDINDIDVYSYSAVLLELKHRKAVSLKFQEEEKMKEFRKNISALIYEIKHKPKETISYNIVAEFSLAEDGTILVKCPYCGAPAPLNSKDTKIVCKYCGKTYIIPKKILDLLTS
;
A
#
# COMPACT_ATOMS: atom_id res chain seq x y z
N MET A 1 -22.44 10.37 -21.76
CA MET A 1 -22.00 11.32 -22.82
C MET A 1 -23.14 11.71 -23.77
N ALA A 2 -23.87 10.77 -24.38
CA ALA A 2 -24.95 11.10 -25.34
C ALA A 2 -26.05 12.03 -24.78
N ILE A 3 -26.47 11.82 -23.52
CA ILE A 3 -27.51 12.63 -22.86
C ILE A 3 -27.05 14.09 -22.68
N ILE A 4 -25.79 14.31 -22.27
CA ILE A 4 -25.23 15.66 -22.06
C ILE A 4 -25.15 16.41 -23.39
N GLY A 5 -24.76 15.73 -24.47
CA GLY A 5 -24.73 16.32 -25.80
C GLY A 5 -26.10 16.75 -26.31
N LEU A 6 -27.16 15.99 -26.01
CA LEU A 6 -28.52 16.33 -26.38
C LEU A 6 -29.02 17.59 -25.65
N PHE A 7 -28.77 17.71 -24.34
CA PHE A 7 -29.15 18.89 -23.55
C PHE A 7 -28.38 20.15 -23.97
N ALA A 8 -27.09 20.02 -24.29
CA ALA A 8 -26.28 21.12 -24.81
C ALA A 8 -26.78 21.59 -26.19
N ALA A 9 -27.16 20.67 -27.07
CA ALA A 9 -27.71 21.01 -28.38
C ALA A 9 -29.07 21.70 -28.27
N LEU A 10 -29.97 21.21 -27.41
CA LEU A 10 -31.29 21.80 -27.20
C LEU A 10 -31.23 23.23 -26.63
N SER A 11 -30.30 23.49 -25.71
CA SER A 11 -30.14 24.83 -25.12
C SER A 11 -29.67 25.88 -26.13
N ILE A 12 -28.85 25.50 -27.12
CA ILE A 12 -28.42 26.41 -28.21
C ILE A 12 -29.60 26.91 -29.04
N PHE A 13 -30.62 26.08 -29.26
CA PHE A 13 -31.81 26.48 -30.05
C PHE A 13 -32.90 27.15 -29.21
N LEU A 14 -33.06 26.75 -27.95
CA LEU A 14 -34.13 27.25 -27.09
C LEU A 14 -33.86 28.65 -26.52
N ILE A 15 -32.59 29.02 -26.28
CA ILE A 15 -32.23 30.33 -25.72
C ILE A 15 -32.59 31.49 -26.70
N PRO A 16 -32.23 31.44 -27.99
CA PRO A 16 -32.62 32.47 -28.95
C PRO A 16 -34.14 32.55 -29.14
N ALA A 17 -34.82 31.40 -29.17
CA ALA A 17 -36.27 31.34 -29.34
C ALA A 17 -37.01 31.93 -28.12
N GLY A 18 -36.58 31.59 -26.90
CA GLY A 18 -37.13 32.15 -25.66
C GLY A 18 -36.89 33.66 -25.55
N PHE A 19 -35.69 34.13 -25.93
CA PHE A 19 -35.38 35.56 -25.97
C PHE A 19 -36.25 36.32 -26.97
N PHE A 20 -36.43 35.78 -28.17
CA PHE A 20 -37.29 36.40 -29.19
C PHE A 20 -38.76 36.44 -28.77
N LEU A 21 -39.28 35.37 -28.15
CA LEU A 21 -40.65 35.33 -27.61
C LEU A 21 -40.86 36.28 -26.43
N SER A 22 -39.84 36.51 -25.59
CA SER A 22 -39.90 37.44 -24.46
C SER A 22 -40.05 38.91 -24.90
N LEU A 23 -39.55 39.26 -26.10
CA LEU A 23 -39.68 40.59 -26.69
C LEU A 23 -41.10 40.90 -27.19
N LEU A 24 -41.94 39.87 -27.43
CA LEU A 24 -43.31 40.05 -27.89
C LEU A 24 -44.26 40.10 -26.68
N PRO A 25 -45.05 41.17 -26.49
CA PRO A 25 -45.87 41.34 -25.28
C PRO A 25 -46.93 40.24 -25.09
N GLU A 26 -47.44 39.69 -26.19
CA GLU A 26 -48.41 38.58 -26.18
C GLU A 26 -47.80 37.24 -25.73
N TYR A 27 -46.48 37.09 -25.84
CA TYR A 27 -45.75 35.85 -25.55
C TYR A 27 -44.73 35.97 -24.42
N LYS A 28 -44.66 37.14 -23.77
CA LYS A 28 -43.66 37.46 -22.75
C LYS A 28 -43.57 36.40 -21.65
N PHE A 29 -44.72 35.97 -21.12
CA PHE A 29 -44.77 34.94 -20.08
C PHE A 29 -44.16 33.60 -20.53
N ILE A 30 -44.43 33.18 -21.77
CA ILE A 30 -43.91 31.94 -22.34
C ILE A 30 -42.41 32.08 -22.62
N GLY A 31 -41.97 33.23 -23.13
CA GLY A 31 -40.56 33.53 -23.36
C GLY A 31 -39.74 33.51 -22.07
N ASP A 32 -40.23 34.15 -21.01
CA ASP A 32 -39.57 34.19 -19.70
C ASP A 32 -39.51 32.79 -19.06
N LEU A 33 -40.58 31.99 -19.19
CA LEU A 33 -40.60 30.60 -18.72
C LEU A 33 -39.58 29.73 -19.47
N LEU A 34 -39.50 29.83 -20.79
CA LEU A 34 -38.51 29.10 -21.60
C LEU A 34 -37.08 29.49 -21.26
N LEU A 35 -36.82 30.78 -21.05
CA LEU A 35 -35.51 31.27 -20.61
C LEU A 35 -35.14 30.69 -19.24
N SER A 36 -36.07 30.69 -18.28
CA SER A 36 -35.83 30.13 -16.94
C SER A 36 -35.48 28.64 -16.98
N LEU A 37 -36.19 27.85 -17.79
CA LEU A 37 -35.93 26.42 -17.97
C LEU A 37 -34.59 26.16 -18.66
N SER A 38 -34.23 26.99 -19.64
CA SER A 38 -32.94 26.90 -20.33
C SER A 38 -31.77 27.16 -19.37
N MET A 39 -31.88 28.17 -18.51
CA MET A 39 -30.87 28.48 -17.50
C MET A 39 -30.73 27.36 -16.47
N LEU A 40 -31.85 26.78 -16.00
CA LEU A 40 -31.82 25.65 -15.09
C LEU A 40 -31.08 24.44 -15.69
N SER A 41 -31.32 24.14 -16.98
CA SER A 41 -30.64 23.05 -17.67
C SER A 41 -29.12 23.28 -17.74
N LEU A 42 -28.70 24.53 -17.96
CA LEU A 42 -27.29 24.90 -18.05
C LEU A 42 -26.58 24.77 -16.70
N VAL A 43 -27.25 25.15 -15.61
CA VAL A 43 -26.75 24.94 -14.24
C VAL A 43 -26.56 23.45 -13.93
N ILE A 44 -27.52 22.59 -14.31
CA ILE A 44 -27.41 21.14 -14.10
C ILE A 44 -26.23 20.56 -14.90
N VAL A 45 -26.08 20.94 -16.18
CA VAL A 45 -24.96 20.49 -17.01
C VAL A 45 -23.62 20.96 -16.41
N MET A 46 -23.53 22.21 -15.95
CA MET A 46 -22.33 22.72 -15.28
C MET A 46 -22.03 21.95 -14.00
N ALA A 47 -23.03 21.66 -13.16
CA ALA A 47 -22.85 20.86 -11.95
C ALA A 47 -22.34 19.44 -12.26
N ILE A 48 -22.84 18.81 -13.34
CA ILE A 48 -22.38 17.50 -13.80
C ILE A 48 -20.93 17.58 -14.31
N ILE A 49 -20.57 18.61 -15.08
CA ILE A 49 -19.21 18.80 -15.59
C ILE A 49 -18.24 19.06 -14.44
N LEU A 50 -18.58 19.95 -13.51
CA LEU A 50 -17.78 20.24 -12.32
C LEU A 50 -17.64 18.99 -11.43
N GLY A 51 -18.72 18.25 -11.19
CA GLY A 51 -18.68 16.98 -10.47
C GLY A 51 -17.86 15.90 -11.18
N SER A 52 -17.85 15.89 -12.52
CA SER A 52 -17.01 14.99 -13.31
C SER A 52 -15.55 15.39 -13.31
N LEU A 53 -15.24 16.69 -13.17
CA LEU A 53 -13.86 17.18 -13.08
C LEU A 53 -13.26 16.87 -11.70
N THR A 54 -14.06 16.93 -10.63
CA THR A 54 -13.60 16.60 -9.27
C THR A 54 -13.50 15.10 -9.01
N ASN A 55 -14.29 14.26 -9.69
CA ASN A 55 -14.26 12.80 -9.57
C ASN A 55 -13.36 12.08 -10.58
N ARG A 56 -12.44 12.77 -11.26
CA ARG A 56 -11.37 12.06 -11.96
C ARG A 56 -10.45 11.43 -10.92
N GLU A 57 -10.64 10.13 -10.68
CA GLU A 57 -9.58 9.32 -10.10
C GLU A 57 -8.29 9.62 -10.87
N PRO A 58 -7.18 9.91 -10.19
CA PRO A 58 -5.96 10.30 -10.87
C PRO A 58 -5.45 9.13 -11.73
N SER A 59 -5.74 9.21 -13.03
CA SER A 59 -5.34 8.21 -14.01
C SER A 59 -3.85 8.38 -14.31
N GLY A 60 -3.02 7.59 -13.65
CA GLY A 60 -1.57 7.60 -13.86
C GLY A 60 -0.73 6.94 -12.78
N TYR A 61 -1.30 6.62 -11.62
CA TYR A 61 -0.55 5.89 -10.61
C TYR A 61 -0.49 4.40 -10.96
N GLN A 62 0.65 3.96 -11.52
CA GLN A 62 1.06 2.56 -11.38
C GLN A 62 0.99 2.21 -9.89
N LYS A 63 0.45 1.03 -9.55
CA LYS A 63 0.52 0.50 -8.19
C LYS A 63 1.99 0.45 -7.79
N LEU A 64 2.43 1.41 -6.99
CA LEU A 64 3.76 1.47 -6.44
C LEU A 64 3.75 0.59 -5.20
N TYR A 65 4.43 -0.54 -5.27
CA TYR A 65 4.71 -1.37 -4.10
C TYR A 65 5.91 -0.76 -3.39
N PHE A 66 5.67 -0.18 -2.22
CA PHE A 66 6.72 0.36 -1.36
C PHE A 66 6.97 -0.64 -0.22
N GLU A 67 8.10 -1.34 -0.32
CA GLU A 67 8.62 -2.13 0.78
C GLU A 67 9.33 -1.21 1.78
N VAL A 68 8.71 -1.03 2.94
CA VAL A 68 9.29 -0.31 4.08
C VAL A 68 9.66 -1.34 5.13
N PHE A 69 10.96 -1.49 5.40
CA PHE A 69 11.42 -2.29 6.54
C PHE A 69 11.06 -1.56 7.82
N LEU A 70 10.35 -2.25 8.73
CA LEU A 70 9.88 -1.68 10.00
C LEU A 70 11.03 -1.19 10.89
N SER A 71 12.23 -1.78 10.75
CA SER A 71 13.47 -1.35 11.42
C SER A 71 13.91 0.06 11.05
N ASP A 72 13.53 0.52 9.86
CA ASP A 72 13.98 1.79 9.29
C ASP A 72 13.06 2.95 9.70
N ILE A 73 11.91 2.65 10.32
CA ILE A 73 10.96 3.65 10.81
C ILE A 73 11.49 4.22 12.12
N ASN A 74 11.86 5.49 12.08
CA ASN A 74 12.29 6.25 13.25
C ASN A 74 11.10 6.63 14.10
N ASP A 75 10.14 7.31 13.48
CA ASP A 75 9.00 7.91 14.14
C ASP A 75 7.75 7.88 13.24
N ILE A 76 6.59 8.00 13.89
CA ILE A 76 5.27 8.02 13.25
C ILE A 76 4.51 9.22 13.78
N ASP A 77 4.46 10.27 12.98
CA ASP A 77 3.81 11.52 13.36
C ASP A 77 2.45 11.69 12.66
N VAL A 78 1.53 12.36 13.37
CA VAL A 78 0.19 12.67 12.85
C VAL A 78 0.22 14.08 12.30
N TYR A 79 0.40 14.20 11.00
CA TYR A 79 0.47 15.51 10.34
C TYR A 79 -0.91 16.13 10.09
N SER A 80 -1.97 15.31 10.05
CA SER A 80 -3.36 15.77 9.86
C SER A 80 -4.37 14.72 10.37
N TYR A 81 -5.64 15.11 10.53
CA TYR A 81 -6.75 14.25 10.95
C TYR A 81 -6.88 12.95 10.14
N SER A 82 -6.40 12.94 8.90
CA SER A 82 -6.48 11.78 8.01
C SER A 82 -5.13 11.39 7.40
N ALA A 83 -4.01 11.85 7.95
CA ALA A 83 -2.70 11.56 7.41
C ALA A 83 -1.66 11.19 8.47
N VAL A 84 -0.89 10.16 8.18
CA VAL A 84 0.25 9.70 8.98
C VAL A 84 1.53 9.92 8.19
N LEU A 85 2.54 10.48 8.83
CA LEU A 85 3.88 10.64 8.28
C LEU A 85 4.80 9.59 8.89
N LEU A 86 5.41 8.77 8.03
CA LEU A 86 6.43 7.79 8.43
C LEU A 86 7.81 8.36 8.14
N GLU A 87 8.57 8.63 9.20
CA GLU A 87 9.97 9.07 9.07
C GLU A 87 10.91 7.86 8.98
N LEU A 88 11.76 7.85 7.96
CA LEU A 88 12.65 6.73 7.65
C LEU A 88 14.12 7.14 7.83
N LYS A 89 14.95 6.30 8.46
CA LYS A 89 16.36 6.60 8.81
C LYS A 89 17.23 7.08 7.63
N HIS A 90 16.98 6.56 6.42
CA HIS A 90 17.82 6.81 5.23
C HIS A 90 17.00 7.03 3.95
N ARG A 91 15.71 7.34 4.08
CA ARG A 91 14.81 7.52 2.94
C ARG A 91 13.92 8.74 3.18
N LYS A 92 13.31 9.22 2.10
CA LYS A 92 12.31 10.30 2.21
C LYS A 92 11.14 9.82 3.07
N ALA A 93 10.62 10.72 3.89
CA ALA A 93 9.42 10.47 4.68
C ALA A 93 8.25 10.12 3.75
N VAL A 94 7.40 9.19 4.19
CA VAL A 94 6.25 8.72 3.43
C VAL A 94 4.99 9.22 4.12
N SER A 95 4.17 9.97 3.38
CA SER A 95 2.85 10.42 3.86
C SER A 95 1.78 9.44 3.38
N LEU A 96 1.05 8.87 4.32
CA LEU A 96 -0.09 7.99 4.08
C LEU A 96 -1.37 8.77 4.39
N LYS A 97 -2.23 8.92 3.38
CA LYS A 97 -3.55 9.53 3.55
C LYS A 97 -4.63 8.45 3.64
N PHE A 98 -5.56 8.65 4.54
CA PHE A 98 -6.67 7.76 4.82
C PHE A 98 -7.98 8.45 4.47
N GLN A 99 -8.97 7.67 4.03
CA GLN A 99 -10.31 8.21 3.76
C GLN A 99 -11.07 8.52 5.05
N GLU A 100 -10.78 7.77 6.12
CA GLU A 100 -11.47 7.84 7.41
C GLU A 100 -10.44 7.98 8.54
N GLU A 101 -10.72 8.87 9.49
CA GLU A 101 -9.88 9.10 10.68
C GLU A 101 -9.77 7.83 11.55
N GLU A 102 -10.82 7.03 11.65
CA GLU A 102 -10.83 5.80 12.44
C GLU A 102 -9.83 4.77 11.89
N LYS A 103 -9.83 4.55 10.57
CA LYS A 103 -8.84 3.70 9.89
C LYS A 103 -7.41 4.20 10.08
N MET A 104 -7.20 5.51 10.09
CA MET A 104 -5.90 6.12 10.39
C MET A 104 -5.45 5.81 11.82
N LYS A 105 -6.33 5.98 12.80
CA LYS A 105 -6.05 5.69 14.22
C LYS A 105 -5.74 4.21 14.45
N GLU A 106 -6.53 3.33 13.83
CA GLU A 106 -6.30 1.88 13.89
C GLU A 106 -4.95 1.50 13.27
N PHE A 107 -4.66 2.00 12.07
CA PHE A 107 -3.37 1.80 11.41
C PHE A 107 -2.21 2.26 12.32
N ARG A 108 -2.28 3.49 12.84
CA ARG A 108 -1.27 4.06 13.74
C ARG A 108 -1.04 3.18 14.96
N LYS A 109 -2.12 2.72 15.61
CA LYS A 109 -2.03 1.84 16.78
C LYS A 109 -1.32 0.54 16.43
N ASN A 110 -1.72 -0.12 15.34
CA ASN A 110 -1.18 -1.42 14.93
C ASN A 110 0.31 -1.31 14.53
N ILE A 111 0.66 -0.29 13.74
CA ILE A 111 2.04 -0.11 13.28
C ILE A 111 2.97 0.29 14.44
N SER A 112 2.52 1.16 15.37
CA SER A 112 3.29 1.52 16.55
C SER A 112 3.54 0.33 17.47
N ALA A 113 2.53 -0.53 17.67
CA ALA A 113 2.69 -1.76 18.44
C ALA A 113 3.74 -2.70 17.79
N LEU A 114 3.67 -2.86 16.47
CA LEU A 114 4.61 -3.70 15.72
C LEU A 114 6.06 -3.17 15.78
N ILE A 115 6.26 -1.87 15.62
CA ILE A 115 7.57 -1.23 15.74
C ILE A 115 8.11 -1.37 17.16
N TYR A 116 7.26 -1.16 18.18
CA TYR A 116 7.65 -1.34 19.57
C TYR A 116 8.12 -2.77 19.83
N GLU A 117 7.37 -3.77 19.36
CA GLU A 117 7.76 -5.18 19.46
C GLU A 117 9.13 -5.43 18.80
N ILE A 118 9.34 -4.99 17.56
CA ILE A 118 10.61 -5.22 16.85
C ILE A 118 11.79 -4.53 17.56
N LYS A 119 11.61 -3.31 18.07
CA LYS A 119 12.67 -2.54 18.74
C LYS A 119 13.03 -3.10 20.12
N HIS A 120 12.04 -3.53 20.91
CA HIS A 120 12.25 -3.89 22.32
C HIS A 120 12.25 -5.39 22.58
N LYS A 121 11.59 -6.15 21.70
CA LYS A 121 11.58 -7.61 21.69
C LYS A 121 11.94 -8.04 20.28
N PRO A 122 13.16 -7.79 19.78
CA PRO A 122 13.57 -8.36 18.52
C PRO A 122 13.35 -9.86 18.67
N LYS A 123 12.25 -10.37 18.09
CA LYS A 123 12.09 -11.79 17.89
C LYS A 123 13.34 -12.09 17.10
N GLU A 124 14.23 -12.89 17.68
CA GLU A 124 15.27 -13.53 16.91
C GLU A 124 14.52 -14.24 15.80
N THR A 125 14.35 -13.56 14.68
CA THR A 125 14.07 -14.17 13.40
C THR A 125 15.40 -14.80 13.11
N ILE A 126 15.60 -15.94 13.76
CA ILE A 126 16.64 -16.89 13.44
C ILE A 126 16.31 -17.17 11.98
N SER A 127 16.99 -16.47 11.08
CA SER A 127 17.10 -16.85 9.69
C SER A 127 17.78 -18.20 9.79
N TYR A 128 16.96 -19.25 9.90
CA TYR A 128 17.45 -20.60 9.87
C TYR A 128 17.93 -20.78 8.44
N ASN A 129 19.20 -20.46 8.20
CA ASN A 129 19.94 -21.11 7.15
C ASN A 129 20.07 -22.57 7.59
N ILE A 130 18.98 -23.32 7.39
CA ILE A 130 18.86 -24.73 7.71
C ILE A 130 19.86 -25.44 6.81
N VAL A 131 20.65 -26.32 7.41
CA VAL A 131 21.54 -27.22 6.66
C VAL A 131 20.71 -27.92 5.58
N ALA A 132 21.03 -27.63 4.31
CA ALA A 132 20.31 -28.21 3.18
C ALA A 132 20.80 -29.62 2.83
N GLU A 133 21.93 -30.08 3.39
CA GLU A 133 22.56 -31.32 2.97
C GLU A 133 23.35 -32.00 4.09
N PHE A 134 23.02 -33.28 4.30
CA PHE A 134 23.72 -34.21 5.17
C PHE A 134 24.35 -35.30 4.31
N SER A 135 25.58 -35.70 4.62
CA SER A 135 26.28 -36.77 3.93
C SER A 135 26.95 -37.69 4.95
N LEU A 136 27.18 -38.95 4.59
CA LEU A 136 27.88 -39.92 5.43
C LEU A 136 29.31 -40.04 4.91
N ALA A 137 30.28 -39.91 5.81
CA ALA A 137 31.67 -40.23 5.54
C ALA A 137 31.88 -41.76 5.54
N GLU A 138 32.98 -42.22 4.95
CA GLU A 138 33.32 -43.65 4.84
C GLU A 138 33.48 -44.34 6.21
N ASP A 139 33.79 -43.57 7.25
CA ASP A 139 33.89 -44.02 8.64
C ASP A 139 32.54 -44.03 9.39
N GLY A 140 31.44 -43.72 8.70
CA GLY A 140 30.11 -43.63 9.29
C GLY A 140 29.79 -42.29 9.96
N THR A 141 30.70 -41.30 9.93
CA THR A 141 30.46 -39.98 10.50
C THR A 141 29.46 -39.18 9.67
N ILE A 142 28.47 -38.58 10.32
CA ILE A 142 27.53 -37.67 9.66
C ILE A 142 28.20 -36.31 9.44
N LEU A 143 28.30 -35.91 8.18
CA LEU A 143 28.82 -34.62 7.74
C LEU A 143 27.67 -33.68 7.39
N VAL A 144 27.81 -32.43 7.83
CA VAL A 144 26.83 -31.35 7.69
C VAL A 144 27.46 -30.26 6.85
N LYS A 145 26.83 -29.87 5.74
CA LYS A 145 27.33 -28.73 4.94
C LYS A 145 26.99 -27.40 5.60
N CYS A 146 27.99 -26.53 5.72
CA CYS A 146 27.78 -25.16 6.17
C CYS A 146 26.92 -24.40 5.13
N PRO A 147 25.81 -23.78 5.53
CA PRO A 147 24.92 -23.09 4.59
C PRO A 147 25.53 -21.80 4.01
N TYR A 148 26.63 -21.31 4.60
CA TYR A 148 27.27 -20.06 4.17
C TYR A 148 28.43 -20.27 3.19
N CYS A 149 29.18 -21.36 3.32
CA CYS A 149 30.36 -21.63 2.48
C CYS A 149 30.36 -23.01 1.81
N GLY A 150 29.38 -23.88 2.11
CA GLY A 150 29.28 -25.23 1.56
C GLY A 150 30.26 -26.24 2.14
N ALA A 151 31.18 -25.83 3.01
CA ALA A 151 32.19 -26.73 3.56
C ALA A 151 31.54 -27.80 4.48
N PRO A 152 31.92 -29.09 4.34
CA PRO A 152 31.44 -30.15 5.22
C PRO A 152 32.10 -30.06 6.59
N ALA A 153 31.31 -30.23 7.65
CA ALA A 153 31.77 -30.31 9.02
C ALA A 153 31.17 -31.56 9.70
N PRO A 154 31.96 -32.31 10.48
CA PRO A 154 31.47 -33.50 11.16
C PRO A 154 30.54 -33.11 12.32
N LEU A 155 29.42 -33.81 12.44
CA LEU A 155 28.43 -33.62 13.47
C LEU A 155 28.84 -34.35 14.74
N ASN A 156 29.74 -33.74 15.51
CA ASN A 156 30.38 -34.38 16.66
C ASN A 156 29.61 -34.20 17.98
N SER A 157 28.57 -33.37 18.02
CA SER A 157 27.84 -33.05 19.26
C SER A 157 26.35 -32.80 19.02
N LYS A 158 25.55 -32.94 20.08
CA LYS A 158 24.12 -32.57 20.11
C LYS A 158 23.91 -31.06 20.20
N ASP A 159 24.91 -30.27 19.84
CA ASP A 159 24.86 -28.82 19.94
C ASP A 159 24.00 -28.27 18.80
N THR A 160 23.01 -27.47 19.17
CA THR A 160 22.14 -26.79 18.21
C THR A 160 22.85 -25.63 17.54
N LYS A 161 23.95 -25.10 18.09
CA LYS A 161 24.73 -23.99 17.54
C LYS A 161 26.13 -24.47 17.16
N ILE A 162 26.50 -24.33 15.89
CA ILE A 162 27.79 -24.75 15.36
C ILE A 162 28.49 -23.56 14.73
N VAL A 163 29.77 -23.37 15.05
CA VAL A 163 30.65 -22.40 14.40
C VAL A 163 31.40 -23.10 13.28
N CYS A 164 31.24 -22.62 12.04
CA CYS A 164 31.96 -23.17 10.90
C CYS A 164 33.46 -22.88 11.03
N LYS A 165 34.31 -23.92 11.04
CA LYS A 165 35.77 -23.78 11.07
C LYS A 165 36.35 -23.11 9.82
N TYR A 166 35.63 -23.13 8.70
CA TYR A 166 36.10 -22.61 7.42
C TYR A 166 35.77 -21.12 7.23
N CYS A 167 34.53 -20.70 7.50
CA CYS A 167 34.09 -19.31 7.28
C CYS A 167 33.87 -18.51 8.57
N GLY A 168 34.01 -19.13 9.74
CA GLY A 168 33.82 -18.48 11.05
C GLY A 168 32.37 -18.12 11.38
N LYS A 169 31.42 -18.34 10.46
CA LYS A 169 30.00 -18.04 10.71
C LYS A 169 29.34 -19.13 11.56
N THR A 170 28.46 -18.70 12.45
CA THR A 170 27.64 -19.58 13.27
C THR A 170 26.34 -19.94 12.54
N TYR A 171 25.97 -21.20 12.58
CA TYR A 171 24.70 -21.71 12.06
C TYR A 171 24.03 -22.63 13.09
N ILE A 172 22.74 -22.91 12.87
CA ILE A 172 21.92 -23.66 13.83
C ILE A 172 21.40 -24.93 13.17
N ILE A 173 21.57 -26.06 13.86
CA ILE A 173 20.92 -27.33 13.49
C ILE A 173 19.66 -27.48 14.36
N PRO A 174 18.46 -27.61 13.75
CA PRO A 174 17.24 -27.86 14.49
C PRO A 174 17.36 -29.11 15.37
N LYS A 175 16.99 -28.97 16.65
CA LYS A 175 17.04 -30.08 17.63
C LYS A 175 16.28 -31.33 17.15
N LYS A 176 15.14 -31.14 16.48
CA LYS A 176 14.34 -32.23 15.91
C LYS A 176 15.12 -33.07 14.89
N ILE A 177 16.07 -32.49 14.16
CA ILE A 177 16.94 -33.21 13.22
C ILE A 177 18.04 -33.94 14.00
N LEU A 178 18.66 -33.29 14.98
CA LEU A 178 19.65 -33.93 15.87
C LEU A 178 19.09 -35.17 16.58
N ASP A 179 17.83 -35.09 17.03
CA ASP A 179 17.15 -36.18 17.72
C ASP A 179 16.89 -37.38 16.78
N LEU A 180 16.69 -37.15 15.47
CA LEU A 180 16.51 -38.21 14.47
C LEU A 180 17.81 -38.90 14.06
N LEU A 181 18.95 -38.22 14.21
CA LEU A 181 20.27 -38.72 13.80
C LEU A 181 21.02 -39.40 14.96
N THR A 182 20.53 -39.27 16.19
CA THR A 182 21.18 -39.78 17.41
C THR A 182 20.27 -40.68 18.25
N SER A 183 19.14 -41.14 17.69
CA SER A 183 18.21 -42.11 18.31
C SER A 183 18.59 -43.55 18.00
#